data_AF-A0A8C1XUT7-F1
#
_entry.id   AF-A0A8C1XUT7-F1
#
_cell.length_a   1.000
_cell.length_b   1.000
_cell.length_c   1.000
_cell.angle_alpha   90.00
_cell.angle_beta   90.00
_cell.angle_gamma   90.00
#
_symmetry.space_group_name_H-M   'P 1'
#
loop_
_entity.id
_entity.type
_entity.pdbx_description
1 polymer ?
#
loop_
_entity_poly.entity_id
_entity_poly.type
_entity_poly.pdbx_seq_one_letter_code
_entity_poly.pdbx_strand_id
1 'polypeptide(L)'
;GSESNTISIHDPTTAIHYLATKCVDTVKTHHKGSKWFMPWGPDQCSKISDFDEAMAKRIEANNIVFAVHIPLPNREMSPWFQFMLVILQFDIAFKMQNQIEDGSLVTMDVGLAYRDSTLSEWTEMARSIEHRKLSCNFTATKTYKNEGHYYECDPLPFMEVGSVAHKYYLLNIRFPVKERKKVNIWNGEIEAIRLVSIHQNGGFTKVWFAMKTFLTPSVLIIMIWYWRRITQMTRPPVLLEKIIFALGISMTFTNIPVEWLSVGFNWTWMLLFSDIRQGIFYSMLLSFWIIFCGEHLMDQTERNRFSVYWKQVGPIVFGFFCLFIFDMCKRGVQLKNPFYSIWASDVWSELAMAFIIVAGICICLYFLFLCFMVFQVFRNISGKRSSLPAMTKALHEGLIFRFKFLMLVTLACAAMTVIFFIISQVNEGHWHWGGYMVQVNSAFFTGIYGMWNIYVFALIFLYAPSHKHYGDEKSSGETLGLGEDIQLKTPITHVDGPTEIYKMTGKKLKNNHHLYSGSNKSSNNTLLCVLCVPCHFKRSLTNIKPPFHLLAFHSTEVQSKTSACAER
;
A
#
# COMPACT_ATOMS: atom_id res chain seq x y z
N GLY A 1 -41.75 5.32 4.64
CA GLY A 1 -40.72 4.46 5.20
C GLY A 1 -40.56 3.28 4.28
N SER A 2 -39.54 3.31 3.42
CA SER A 2 -39.09 2.14 2.66
C SER A 2 -37.70 1.84 3.18
N GLU A 3 -37.59 0.90 4.12
CA GLU A 3 -36.31 0.32 4.47
C GLU A 3 -35.76 -0.34 3.21
N SER A 4 -34.75 0.29 2.61
CA SER A 4 -33.93 -0.32 1.58
C SER A 4 -33.26 -1.53 2.22
N ASN A 5 -33.80 -2.71 1.95
CA ASN A 5 -33.19 -3.98 2.30
C ASN A 5 -31.85 -4.08 1.57
N THR A 6 -30.81 -3.55 2.18
CA THR A 6 -29.45 -3.54 1.66
C THR A 6 -28.74 -4.67 2.38
N ILE A 7 -28.14 -5.59 1.64
CA ILE A 7 -27.18 -6.53 2.26
C ILE A 7 -26.13 -5.65 2.94
N SER A 8 -25.85 -5.92 4.21
CA SER A 8 -25.38 -5.03 5.29
C SER A 8 -24.08 -4.24 5.09
N ILE A 9 -23.57 -4.05 3.88
CA ILE A 9 -22.26 -3.48 3.62
C ILE A 9 -22.36 -2.29 2.67
N HIS A 10 -22.43 -1.09 3.25
CA HIS A 10 -22.37 0.18 2.52
C HIS A 10 -21.08 0.35 1.71
N ASP A 11 -21.07 1.28 0.74
CA ASP A 11 -19.88 1.65 -0.03
C ASP A 11 -18.70 1.99 0.88
N PRO A 12 -17.46 1.63 0.49
CA PRO A 12 -16.29 1.86 1.34
C PRO A 12 -16.03 3.36 1.57
N THR A 13 -16.32 4.20 0.59
CA THR A 13 -16.14 5.65 0.63
C THR A 13 -17.37 6.37 0.09
N THR A 14 -17.53 7.62 0.48
CA THR A 14 -18.55 8.53 -0.04
C THR A 14 -17.89 9.79 -0.54
N ALA A 15 -18.19 10.20 -1.76
CA ALA A 15 -17.71 11.44 -2.37
C ALA A 15 -18.85 12.47 -2.38
N ILE A 16 -18.58 13.67 -1.86
CA ILE A 16 -19.54 14.77 -1.80
C ILE A 16 -18.91 15.99 -2.49
N HIS A 17 -19.64 16.57 -3.43
CA HIS A 17 -19.22 17.76 -4.17
C HIS A 17 -19.64 19.04 -3.44
N TYR A 18 -18.73 20.00 -3.39
CA TYR A 18 -18.93 21.31 -2.80
C TYR A 18 -18.55 22.38 -3.82
N LEU A 19 -19.36 23.42 -3.91
CA LEU A 19 -19.03 24.64 -4.64
C LEU A 19 -18.58 25.69 -3.62
N ALA A 20 -17.39 26.25 -3.82
CA ALA A 20 -16.88 27.26 -2.92
C ALA A 20 -17.67 28.57 -3.06
N THR A 21 -18.08 29.13 -1.93
CA THR A 21 -18.78 30.42 -1.90
C THR A 21 -17.76 31.55 -1.91
N LYS A 22 -17.91 32.51 -2.83
CA LYS A 22 -17.06 33.69 -2.94
C LYS A 22 -17.47 34.72 -1.89
N CYS A 23 -16.69 34.83 -0.82
CA CYS A 23 -16.89 35.78 0.28
C CYS A 23 -15.98 37.01 0.11
N VAL A 24 -16.44 38.17 0.56
CA VAL A 24 -15.68 39.43 0.53
C VAL A 24 -15.16 39.81 1.91
N ASP A 25 -13.85 40.02 2.00
CA ASP A 25 -13.17 40.58 3.16
C ASP A 25 -13.16 42.12 3.06
N THR A 26 -14.15 42.76 3.68
CA THR A 26 -14.33 44.23 3.64
C THR A 26 -13.47 44.96 4.67
N VAL A 27 -12.88 44.26 5.63
CA VAL A 27 -12.17 44.89 6.75
C VAL A 27 -10.67 44.86 6.46
N LYS A 28 -10.04 46.04 6.32
CA LYS A 28 -8.58 46.23 6.19
C LYS A 28 -7.79 45.82 7.47
N THR A 29 -8.30 44.91 8.28
CA THR A 29 -7.60 44.38 9.45
C THR A 29 -6.82 43.15 9.05
N HIS A 30 -5.70 43.36 8.35
CA HIS A 30 -4.65 42.34 8.22
C HIS A 30 -4.00 41.96 9.58
N HIS A 31 -4.45 42.53 10.71
CA HIS A 31 -3.73 42.49 11.99
C HIS A 31 -4.55 42.13 13.26
N LYS A 32 -5.80 41.65 13.16
CA LYS A 32 -6.52 41.14 14.36
C LYS A 32 -7.35 39.89 14.05
N GLY A 33 -6.78 38.71 14.33
CA GLY A 33 -7.46 37.42 14.33
C GLY A 33 -7.84 36.90 12.93
N SER A 34 -7.69 35.60 12.68
CA SER A 34 -8.18 34.97 11.45
C SER A 34 -9.72 34.99 11.45
N LYS A 35 -10.32 36.03 10.87
CA LYS A 35 -11.79 36.06 10.68
C LYS A 35 -12.18 34.89 9.78
N TRP A 36 -13.02 34.01 10.30
CA TRP A 36 -13.53 32.85 9.58
C TRP A 36 -14.79 33.23 8.81
N PHE A 37 -14.76 33.06 7.48
CA PHE A 37 -15.86 33.40 6.58
C PHE A 37 -16.82 32.23 6.45
N MET A 38 -18.04 32.39 6.94
CA MET A 38 -19.06 31.34 6.83
C MET A 38 -19.81 31.44 5.48
N PRO A 39 -19.93 30.36 4.70
CA PRO A 39 -20.65 30.40 3.42
C PRO A 39 -22.17 30.45 3.55
N TRP A 40 -22.76 30.14 4.71
CA TRP A 40 -24.21 30.14 4.93
C TRP A 40 -24.54 30.24 6.43
N GLY A 41 -25.81 30.47 6.78
CA GLY A 41 -26.26 30.58 8.18
C GLY A 41 -26.36 32.02 8.68
N PRO A 42 -26.53 32.23 10.01
CA PRO A 42 -26.75 33.55 10.59
C PRO A 42 -25.54 34.47 10.41
N ASP A 43 -24.33 33.94 10.58
CA ASP A 43 -23.06 34.67 10.44
C ASP A 43 -22.47 34.56 9.02
N GLN A 44 -23.33 34.46 8.00
CA GLN A 44 -22.86 34.32 6.63
C GLN A 44 -22.04 35.52 6.16
N CYS A 45 -21.03 35.25 5.34
CA CYS A 45 -20.22 36.28 4.72
C CYS A 45 -21.01 37.09 3.69
N SER A 46 -20.51 38.29 3.37
CA SER A 46 -20.98 39.04 2.19
C SER A 46 -20.53 38.28 0.94
N LYS A 47 -21.49 37.80 0.15
CA LYS A 47 -21.24 36.98 -1.04
C LYS A 47 -21.21 37.84 -2.31
N ILE A 48 -20.51 37.35 -3.31
CA ILE A 48 -20.61 37.81 -4.70
C ILE A 48 -21.02 36.62 -5.57
N SER A 49 -21.92 36.83 -6.52
CA SER A 49 -22.30 35.78 -7.47
C SER A 49 -21.23 35.63 -8.54
N ASP A 50 -20.74 36.75 -9.06
CA ASP A 50 -19.84 36.81 -10.21
C ASP A 50 -18.71 37.83 -10.03
N PHE A 51 -17.64 37.70 -10.83
CA PHE A 51 -16.52 38.62 -10.83
C PHE A 51 -16.86 39.98 -11.45
N ASP A 52 -17.85 40.04 -12.34
CA ASP A 52 -18.37 41.31 -12.85
C ASP A 52 -18.95 42.18 -11.72
N GLU A 53 -19.61 41.55 -10.74
CA GLU A 53 -20.10 42.22 -9.54
C GLU A 53 -18.93 42.74 -8.67
N ALA A 54 -17.84 41.96 -8.58
CA ALA A 54 -16.64 42.36 -7.87
C ALA A 54 -15.95 43.57 -8.51
N MET A 55 -15.90 43.61 -9.84
CA MET A 55 -15.39 44.74 -10.61
C MET A 55 -16.25 46.00 -10.41
N ALA A 56 -17.57 45.86 -10.48
CA ALA A 56 -18.50 46.97 -10.23
C ALA A 56 -18.34 47.55 -8.81
N LYS A 57 -18.10 46.68 -7.82
CA LYS A 57 -17.87 47.05 -6.41
C LYS A 57 -16.41 47.42 -6.08
N ARG A 58 -15.50 47.42 -7.07
CA ARG A 58 -14.05 47.69 -6.91
C ARG A 58 -13.38 46.83 -5.83
N ILE A 59 -13.72 45.55 -5.78
CA ILE A 59 -13.14 44.58 -4.84
C ILE A 59 -11.83 44.04 -5.42
N GLU A 60 -10.73 44.18 -4.67
CA GLU A 60 -9.44 43.60 -5.04
C GLU A 60 -9.45 42.06 -4.92
N ALA A 61 -8.67 41.37 -5.77
CA ALA A 61 -8.55 39.91 -5.75
C ALA A 61 -8.12 39.35 -4.38
N ASN A 62 -7.26 40.07 -3.66
CA ASN A 62 -6.78 39.68 -2.32
C ASN A 62 -7.89 39.66 -1.25
N ASN A 63 -9.00 40.36 -1.49
CA ASN A 63 -10.13 40.47 -0.58
C ASN A 63 -11.18 39.40 -0.85
N ILE A 64 -11.00 38.54 -1.86
CA ILE A 64 -11.92 37.44 -2.15
C ILE A 64 -11.44 36.19 -1.40
N VAL A 65 -12.35 35.59 -0.65
CA VAL A 65 -12.13 34.36 0.12
C VAL A 65 -13.12 33.31 -0.37
N PHE A 66 -12.61 32.18 -0.85
CA PHE A 66 -13.44 31.04 -1.21
C PHE A 66 -13.68 30.20 0.04
N ALA A 67 -14.92 30.21 0.54
CA ALA A 67 -15.31 29.55 1.77
C ALA A 67 -16.14 28.28 1.48
N VAL A 68 -15.80 27.20 2.17
CA VAL A 68 -16.47 25.89 2.06
C VAL A 68 -16.71 25.36 3.47
N HIS A 69 -17.96 25.01 3.78
CA HIS A 69 -18.31 24.38 5.04
C HIS A 69 -18.53 22.89 4.80
N ILE A 70 -17.79 22.06 5.53
CA ILE A 70 -17.86 20.60 5.51
C ILE A 70 -18.38 20.15 6.87
N PRO A 71 -19.51 19.44 6.97
CA PRO A 71 -20.35 18.92 5.89
C PRO A 71 -21.34 19.96 5.35
N LEU A 72 -22.16 19.57 4.36
CA LEU A 72 -23.29 20.35 3.85
C LEU A 72 -24.29 20.75 4.96
N PRO A 73 -25.15 21.77 4.73
CA PRO A 73 -26.14 22.21 5.72
C PRO A 73 -27.01 21.06 6.25
N ASN A 74 -27.34 21.11 7.54
CA ASN A 74 -28.14 20.11 8.26
C ASN A 74 -27.52 18.70 8.34
N ARG A 75 -26.21 18.56 8.10
CA ARG A 75 -25.46 17.32 8.33
C ARG A 75 -24.35 17.56 9.34
N GLU A 76 -23.85 16.50 9.95
CA GLU A 76 -22.68 16.51 10.84
C GLU A 76 -21.68 15.44 10.42
N MET A 77 -20.39 15.74 10.56
CA MET A 77 -19.35 14.73 10.44
C MET A 77 -19.29 13.87 11.70
N SER A 78 -18.79 12.64 11.56
CA SER A 78 -18.64 11.71 12.67
C SER A 78 -17.26 11.05 12.67
N PRO A 79 -16.73 10.65 13.85
CA PRO A 79 -15.48 9.89 13.95
C PRO A 79 -15.49 8.56 13.21
N TRP A 80 -16.67 8.03 12.87
CA TRP A 80 -16.81 6.82 12.05
C TRP A 80 -16.31 6.99 10.61
N PHE A 81 -16.14 8.21 10.14
CA PHE A 81 -15.64 8.49 8.80
C PHE A 81 -14.12 8.33 8.67
N GLN A 82 -13.41 8.12 9.79
CA GLN A 82 -11.96 7.81 9.94
C GLN A 82 -10.99 8.81 9.29
N PHE A 83 -11.13 9.09 8.00
CA PHE A 83 -10.33 10.05 7.25
C PHE A 83 -11.21 10.95 6.39
N MET A 84 -10.66 12.10 6.03
CA MET A 84 -11.28 13.01 5.08
C MET A 84 -10.21 13.47 4.08
N LEU A 85 -10.43 13.12 2.82
CA LEU A 85 -9.62 13.56 1.69
C LEU A 85 -10.42 14.62 0.92
N VAL A 86 -9.75 15.67 0.47
CA VAL A 86 -10.36 16.72 -0.34
C VAL A 86 -9.53 16.92 -1.59
N ILE A 87 -10.21 16.91 -2.73
CA ILE A 87 -9.66 17.16 -4.06
C ILE A 87 -10.20 18.51 -4.54
N LEU A 88 -9.35 19.31 -5.15
CA LEU A 88 -9.67 20.61 -5.70
C LEU A 88 -9.81 20.51 -7.22
N GLN A 89 -10.86 21.12 -7.77
CA GLN A 89 -11.12 21.24 -9.19
C GLN A 89 -11.37 22.72 -9.51
N PHE A 90 -10.63 23.24 -10.48
CA PHE A 90 -10.75 24.63 -10.90
C PHE A 90 -11.61 24.72 -12.17
N ASP A 91 -12.60 25.61 -12.14
CA ASP A 91 -13.33 26.03 -13.34
C ASP A 91 -12.67 27.33 -13.81
N ILE A 92 -11.82 27.25 -14.84
CA ILE A 92 -11.07 28.39 -15.37
C ILE A 92 -11.62 28.73 -16.76
N ALA A 93 -12.09 29.97 -16.94
CA ALA A 93 -12.62 30.44 -18.21
C ALA A 93 -11.49 30.89 -19.15
N PHE A 94 -11.63 30.56 -20.43
CA PHE A 94 -10.72 31.00 -21.48
C PHE A 94 -10.96 32.46 -21.86
N LYS A 95 -9.90 33.28 -21.77
CA LYS A 95 -9.83 34.65 -22.30
C LYS A 95 -8.60 34.80 -23.19
N MET A 96 -8.73 35.47 -24.34
CA MET A 96 -7.62 35.65 -25.29
C MET A 96 -6.47 36.45 -24.68
N GLN A 97 -6.79 37.42 -23.82
CA GLN A 97 -5.83 38.34 -23.18
C GLN A 97 -5.12 37.74 -21.96
N ASN A 98 -5.73 36.74 -21.31
CA ASN A 98 -5.22 36.12 -20.09
C ASN A 98 -5.27 34.59 -20.22
N GLN A 99 -4.31 34.06 -20.98
CA GLN A 99 -4.18 32.61 -21.17
C GLN A 99 -3.39 31.99 -20.03
N ILE A 100 -3.70 30.73 -19.73
CA ILE A 100 -2.92 29.92 -18.78
C ILE A 100 -1.64 29.49 -19.49
N GLU A 101 -0.48 29.78 -18.89
CA GLU A 101 0.79 29.19 -19.32
C GLU A 101 0.88 27.73 -18.85
N ASP A 102 1.39 26.84 -19.70
CA ASP A 102 1.57 25.43 -19.37
C ASP A 102 2.46 25.28 -18.13
N GLY A 103 1.92 24.64 -17.09
CA GLY A 103 2.62 24.45 -15.83
C GLY A 103 2.67 25.69 -14.94
N SER A 104 1.76 26.65 -15.12
CA SER A 104 1.57 27.78 -14.21
C SER A 104 1.38 27.32 -12.76
N LEU A 105 1.94 28.09 -11.82
CA LEU A 105 1.92 27.78 -10.40
C LEU A 105 0.88 28.64 -9.68
N VAL A 106 -0.16 27.99 -9.16
CA VAL A 106 -1.15 28.60 -8.29
C VAL A 106 -0.66 28.58 -6.85
N THR A 107 -0.66 29.75 -6.23
CA THR A 107 -0.37 29.92 -4.80
C THR A 107 -1.66 30.18 -4.03
N MET A 108 -1.92 29.39 -2.99
CA MET A 108 -3.13 29.46 -2.17
C MET A 108 -2.74 29.70 -0.72
N ASP A 109 -3.33 30.70 -0.07
CA ASP A 109 -3.32 30.80 1.41
C ASP A 109 -4.58 30.11 1.92
N VAL A 110 -4.38 28.96 2.57
CA VAL A 110 -5.46 28.07 2.97
C VAL A 110 -5.51 27.99 4.50
N GLY A 111 -6.71 28.16 5.06
CA GLY A 111 -6.99 27.90 6.47
C GLY A 111 -8.07 26.84 6.64
N LEU A 112 -7.83 25.87 7.51
CA LEU A 112 -8.81 24.90 7.99
C LEU A 112 -9.11 25.19 9.46
N ALA A 113 -10.38 25.30 9.78
CA ALA A 113 -10.89 25.40 11.14
C ALA A 113 -11.88 24.29 11.45
N TYR A 114 -12.09 24.03 12.74
CA TYR A 114 -13.09 23.09 13.23
C TYR A 114 -13.93 23.68 14.36
N ARG A 115 -15.09 23.08 14.58
CA ARG A 115 -15.93 23.28 15.75
C ARG A 115 -16.85 22.08 15.97
N ASP A 116 -17.31 21.89 17.20
CA ASP A 116 -18.22 20.80 17.55
C ASP A 116 -19.66 21.28 17.80
N SER A 117 -19.84 22.55 18.16
CA SER A 117 -21.14 23.19 18.30
C SER A 117 -21.34 24.27 17.24
N THR A 118 -22.57 24.46 16.79
CA THR A 118 -22.92 25.52 15.84
C THR A 118 -22.80 26.92 16.45
N LEU A 119 -22.81 27.03 17.77
CA LEU A 119 -22.70 28.29 18.53
C LEU A 119 -21.27 28.61 18.97
N SER A 120 -20.35 27.64 18.93
CA SER A 120 -18.96 27.87 19.33
C SER A 120 -18.17 28.58 18.24
N GLU A 121 -17.18 29.37 18.66
CA GLU A 121 -16.22 29.97 17.75
C GLU A 121 -15.39 28.91 17.02
N TRP A 122 -14.93 29.27 15.82
CA TRP A 122 -14.06 28.43 15.00
C TRP A 122 -12.64 28.38 15.57
N THR A 123 -12.11 27.17 15.76
CA THR A 123 -10.73 26.97 16.17
C THR A 123 -9.88 26.60 14.98
N GLU A 124 -8.74 27.27 14.80
CA GLU A 124 -7.80 26.98 13.71
C GLU A 124 -7.14 25.60 13.90
N MET A 125 -7.24 24.75 12.88
CA MET A 125 -6.55 23.45 12.84
C MET A 125 -5.19 23.57 12.16
N ALA A 126 -5.19 24.18 10.98
CA ALA A 126 -4.00 24.34 10.18
C ALA A 126 -4.17 25.54 9.24
N ARG A 127 -3.09 26.28 9.03
CA ARG A 127 -3.00 27.31 8.01
C ARG A 127 -1.65 27.22 7.33
N SER A 128 -1.66 27.18 6.01
CA SER A 128 -0.42 27.13 5.21
C SER A 128 -0.61 27.84 3.87
N ILE A 129 0.52 28.27 3.32
CA ILE A 129 0.58 28.75 1.94
C ILE A 129 1.05 27.58 1.09
N GLU A 130 0.18 27.14 0.19
CA GLU A 130 0.38 25.98 -0.65
C GLU A 130 0.58 26.40 -2.10
N HIS A 131 1.45 25.67 -2.79
CA HIS A 131 1.70 25.86 -4.21
C HIS A 131 1.23 24.61 -4.96
N ARG A 132 0.54 24.81 -6.09
CA ARG A 132 0.07 23.72 -6.97
C ARG A 132 0.28 24.10 -8.42
N LYS A 133 0.78 23.15 -9.20
CA LYS A 133 0.95 23.30 -10.64
C LYS A 133 -0.38 23.02 -11.33
N LEU A 134 -0.82 23.91 -12.21
CA LEU A 134 -1.98 23.68 -13.06
C LEU A 134 -1.56 22.93 -14.31
N SER A 135 -2.25 21.82 -14.56
CA SER A 135 -2.22 21.06 -15.81
C SER A 135 -3.61 21.20 -16.42
N CYS A 136 -3.74 22.11 -17.39
CA CYS A 136 -5.02 22.47 -17.99
C CYS A 136 -4.86 22.48 -19.51
N ASN A 137 -5.74 21.78 -20.20
CA ASN A 137 -5.78 21.76 -21.65
C ASN A 137 -7.03 22.47 -22.16
N PHE A 138 -6.89 23.21 -23.25
CA PHE A 138 -8.02 23.82 -23.95
C PHE A 138 -8.28 23.04 -25.23
N THR A 139 -9.32 22.22 -25.21
CA THR A 139 -9.68 21.32 -26.33
C THR A 139 -10.25 22.07 -27.53
N ALA A 140 -10.82 23.25 -27.33
CA ALA A 140 -11.36 24.09 -28.39
C ALA A 140 -10.28 24.94 -29.08
N THR A 141 -10.57 25.45 -30.27
CA THR A 141 -9.67 26.39 -30.96
C THR A 141 -9.65 27.73 -30.23
N LYS A 142 -8.44 28.25 -29.94
CA LYS A 142 -8.23 29.55 -29.28
C LYS A 142 -8.64 30.70 -30.20
N THR A 143 -9.94 30.99 -30.25
CA THR A 143 -10.55 32.07 -31.05
C THR A 143 -11.47 32.91 -30.16
N TYR A 144 -11.69 34.17 -30.54
CA TYR A 144 -12.62 35.06 -29.81
C TYR A 144 -14.05 34.50 -29.69
N LYS A 145 -14.46 33.60 -30.60
CA LYS A 145 -15.79 32.95 -30.53
C LYS A 145 -15.91 31.96 -29.38
N ASN A 146 -14.79 31.41 -28.92
CA ASN A 146 -14.74 30.41 -27.86
C ASN A 146 -14.29 31.01 -26.52
N GLU A 147 -14.28 32.34 -26.39
CA GLU A 147 -14.10 32.99 -25.08
C GLU A 147 -15.23 32.62 -24.13
N GLY A 148 -14.89 32.41 -22.86
CA GLY A 148 -15.83 31.93 -21.83
C GLY A 148 -15.98 30.42 -21.74
N HIS A 149 -15.45 29.63 -22.69
CA HIS A 149 -15.36 28.18 -22.52
C HIS A 149 -14.33 27.81 -21.45
N TYR A 150 -14.60 26.75 -20.70
CA TYR A 150 -13.71 26.29 -19.65
C TYR A 150 -12.51 25.50 -20.18
N TYR A 151 -11.37 25.67 -19.51
CA TYR A 151 -10.27 24.74 -19.61
C TYR A 151 -10.64 23.40 -18.96
N GLU A 152 -10.14 22.31 -19.54
CA GLU A 152 -10.21 20.98 -18.95
C GLU A 152 -8.94 20.79 -18.11
N CYS A 153 -9.08 20.90 -16.79
CA CYS A 153 -7.97 20.85 -15.84
C CYS A 153 -7.97 19.53 -15.04
N ASP A 154 -6.78 19.01 -14.80
CA ASP A 154 -6.60 17.82 -13.97
C ASP A 154 -6.98 18.11 -12.50
N PRO A 155 -7.62 17.18 -11.79
CA PRO A 155 -7.96 17.34 -10.38
C PRO A 155 -6.70 17.40 -9.52
N LEU A 156 -6.69 18.31 -8.54
CA LEU A 156 -5.53 18.54 -7.68
C LEU A 156 -5.73 17.96 -6.27
N PRO A 157 -4.78 17.18 -5.74
CA PRO A 157 -4.82 16.75 -4.35
C PRO A 157 -4.64 17.96 -3.43
N PHE A 158 -5.63 18.20 -2.58
CA PHE A 158 -5.70 19.43 -1.78
C PHE A 158 -5.42 19.19 -0.31
N MET A 159 -6.14 18.26 0.32
CA MET A 159 -6.01 18.02 1.76
C MET A 159 -6.29 16.55 2.11
N GLU A 160 -5.56 15.98 3.06
CA GLU A 160 -5.84 14.67 3.65
C GLU A 160 -5.73 14.77 5.18
N VAL A 161 -6.84 14.54 5.87
CA VAL A 161 -6.91 14.52 7.34
C VAL A 161 -7.12 13.07 7.78
N GLY A 162 -6.21 12.57 8.61
CA GLY A 162 -6.21 11.17 9.05
C GLY A 162 -7.14 10.84 10.22
N SER A 163 -7.96 11.79 10.67
CA SER A 163 -8.94 11.62 11.75
C SER A 163 -10.05 12.66 11.62
N VAL A 164 -11.31 12.22 11.61
CA VAL A 164 -12.50 13.09 11.58
C VAL A 164 -13.06 13.25 13.00
N ALA A 165 -12.33 13.94 13.86
CA ALA A 165 -12.71 14.07 15.27
C ALA A 165 -13.85 15.05 15.54
N HIS A 166 -14.05 16.03 14.66
CA HIS A 166 -14.98 17.14 14.89
C HIS A 166 -16.21 17.05 13.99
N LYS A 167 -17.30 17.69 14.43
CA LYS A 167 -18.57 17.66 13.68
C LYS A 167 -18.59 18.57 12.46
N TYR A 168 -17.92 19.72 12.56
CA TYR A 168 -17.95 20.75 11.53
C TYR A 168 -16.54 21.26 11.24
N TYR A 169 -16.27 21.46 9.96
CA TYR A 169 -15.03 21.96 9.41
C TYR A 169 -15.31 23.12 8.47
N LEU A 170 -14.50 24.16 8.53
CA LEU A 170 -14.57 25.30 7.65
C LEU A 170 -13.24 25.48 6.95
N LEU A 171 -13.30 25.58 5.63
CA LEU A 171 -12.16 25.75 4.78
C LEU A 171 -12.26 27.10 4.08
N ASN A 172 -11.24 27.93 4.27
CA ASN A 172 -11.12 29.22 3.61
C ASN A 172 -9.87 29.22 2.73
N ILE A 173 -10.06 29.52 1.45
CA ILE A 173 -8.99 29.57 0.45
C ILE A 173 -8.88 31.00 -0.09
N ARG A 174 -7.68 31.56 -0.08
CA ARG A 174 -7.36 32.86 -0.66
C ARG A 174 -6.33 32.71 -1.76
N PHE A 175 -6.45 33.51 -2.81
CA PHE A 175 -5.48 33.57 -3.91
C PHE A 175 -4.74 34.89 -3.85
N PRO A 176 -3.64 34.99 -3.08
CA PRO A 176 -2.90 36.23 -2.97
C PRO A 176 -2.26 36.60 -4.31
N VAL A 177 -2.56 37.79 -4.81
CA VAL A 177 -1.93 38.37 -6.00
C VAL A 177 -0.84 39.32 -5.57
N LYS A 178 0.39 39.07 -6.03
CA LYS A 178 1.56 39.93 -5.74
C LYS A 178 2.31 40.23 -7.04
N GLU A 179 2.07 41.41 -7.59
CA GLU A 179 2.68 41.87 -8.84
C GLU A 179 4.21 41.81 -8.81
N ARG A 180 4.82 42.33 -7.73
CA ARG A 180 6.29 42.37 -7.57
C ARG A 180 6.97 40.99 -7.58
N LYS A 181 6.27 39.96 -7.12
CA LYS A 181 6.80 38.59 -7.03
C LYS A 181 6.27 37.67 -8.13
N LYS A 182 5.49 38.21 -9.09
CA LYS A 182 4.81 37.43 -10.13
C LYS A 182 3.96 36.27 -9.59
N VAL A 183 3.31 36.47 -8.45
CA VAL A 183 2.45 35.44 -7.84
C VAL A 183 1.01 35.63 -8.31
N ASN A 184 0.42 34.58 -8.88
CA ASN A 184 -0.96 34.52 -9.35
C ASN A 184 -1.36 35.64 -10.33
N ILE A 185 -0.44 36.05 -11.22
CA ILE A 185 -0.74 37.06 -12.25
C ILE A 185 -1.33 36.42 -13.51
N TRP A 186 -0.96 35.17 -13.82
CA TRP A 186 -1.24 34.50 -15.11
C TRP A 186 -1.85 33.11 -14.95
N ASN A 187 -2.86 32.97 -14.08
CA ASN A 187 -3.53 31.68 -13.83
C ASN A 187 -4.86 31.55 -14.58
N GLY A 188 -5.08 32.36 -15.63
CA GLY A 188 -6.38 32.51 -16.27
C GLY A 188 -7.41 33.18 -15.36
N GLU A 189 -8.66 33.22 -15.80
CA GLU A 189 -9.77 33.72 -14.99
C GLU A 189 -10.47 32.55 -14.29
N ILE A 190 -10.19 32.40 -13.00
CA ILE A 190 -10.79 31.34 -12.17
C ILE A 190 -12.22 31.76 -11.85
N GLU A 191 -13.22 31.17 -12.52
CA GLU A 191 -14.63 31.51 -12.34
C GLU A 191 -15.20 30.86 -11.06
N ALA A 192 -14.86 29.59 -10.84
CA ALA A 192 -15.36 28.84 -9.68
C ALA A 192 -14.35 27.79 -9.22
N ILE A 193 -14.55 27.35 -7.98
CA ILE A 193 -13.73 26.32 -7.36
C ILE A 193 -14.67 25.25 -6.82
N ARG A 194 -14.48 24.04 -7.29
CA ARG A 194 -15.18 22.85 -6.83
C ARG A 194 -14.26 22.03 -5.95
N LEU A 195 -14.83 21.46 -4.89
CA LEU A 195 -14.12 20.56 -4.00
C LEU A 195 -14.89 19.26 -3.90
N VAL A 196 -14.16 18.15 -3.94
CA VAL A 196 -14.74 16.82 -3.70
C VAL A 196 -14.17 16.32 -2.38
N SER A 197 -15.04 16.24 -1.36
CA SER A 197 -14.68 15.62 -0.09
C SER A 197 -15.01 14.14 -0.15
N ILE A 198 -14.01 13.30 0.09
CA ILE A 198 -14.08 11.85 0.13
C ILE A 198 -13.79 11.41 1.55
N HIS A 199 -14.72 10.69 2.16
CA HIS A 199 -14.54 10.15 3.49
C HIS A 199 -14.97 8.69 3.54
N GLN A 200 -14.47 7.92 4.52
CA GLN A 200 -14.91 6.54 4.70
C GLN A 200 -16.39 6.54 5.10
N ASN A 201 -17.15 5.54 4.63
CA ASN A 201 -18.53 5.41 5.08
C ASN A 201 -18.57 4.82 6.49
N GLY A 202 -19.29 5.47 7.41
CA GLY A 202 -19.39 5.02 8.79
C GLY A 202 -20.02 3.63 8.94
N GLY A 203 -20.92 3.25 8.02
CA GLY A 203 -21.47 1.89 8.00
C GLY A 203 -20.41 0.83 7.67
N PHE A 204 -19.60 1.09 6.65
CA PHE A 204 -18.48 0.23 6.28
C PHE A 204 -17.43 0.15 7.41
N THR A 205 -17.09 1.28 8.05
CA THR A 205 -16.16 1.31 9.19
C THR A 205 -16.63 0.41 10.34
N LYS A 206 -17.92 0.42 10.68
CA LYS A 206 -18.48 -0.46 11.73
C LYS A 206 -18.32 -1.93 11.39
N VAL A 207 -18.65 -2.33 10.16
CA VAL A 207 -18.49 -3.72 9.69
C VAL A 207 -17.01 -4.12 9.70
N TRP A 208 -16.14 -3.23 9.22
CA TRP A 208 -14.69 -3.43 9.21
C TRP A 208 -14.13 -3.67 10.62
N PHE A 209 -14.53 -2.84 11.58
CA PHE A 209 -14.10 -2.97 12.98
C PHE A 209 -14.63 -4.24 13.63
N ALA A 210 -15.89 -4.60 13.38
CA ALA A 210 -16.49 -5.83 13.89
C ALA A 210 -15.72 -7.05 13.36
N MET A 211 -15.40 -7.07 12.07
CA MET A 211 -14.62 -8.13 11.43
C MET A 211 -13.22 -8.26 12.05
N LYS A 212 -12.50 -7.16 12.22
CA LYS A 212 -11.20 -7.15 12.90
C LYS A 212 -11.27 -7.66 14.34
N THR A 213 -12.28 -7.21 15.08
CA THR A 213 -12.51 -7.58 16.49
C THR A 213 -12.81 -9.07 16.63
N PHE A 214 -13.56 -9.66 15.69
CA PHE A 214 -13.86 -11.08 15.68
C PHE A 214 -12.66 -11.95 15.25
N LEU A 215 -11.89 -11.51 14.25
CA LEU A 215 -10.75 -12.28 13.71
C LEU A 215 -9.50 -12.21 14.58
N THR A 216 -9.33 -11.17 15.38
CA THR A 216 -8.17 -11.03 16.29
C THR A 216 -8.06 -12.19 17.29
N PRO A 217 -9.08 -12.49 18.12
CA PRO A 217 -8.96 -13.56 19.11
C PRO A 217 -8.80 -14.94 18.45
N SER A 218 -9.44 -15.20 17.31
CA SER A 218 -9.33 -16.50 16.64
C SER A 218 -7.91 -16.77 16.13
N VAL A 219 -7.28 -15.78 15.47
CA VAL A 219 -5.89 -15.88 15.00
C VAL A 219 -4.90 -15.92 16.19
N LEU A 220 -5.16 -15.16 17.25
CA LEU A 220 -4.31 -15.13 18.44
C LEU A 220 -4.32 -16.48 19.19
N ILE A 221 -5.50 -17.09 19.37
CA ILE A 221 -5.64 -18.41 20.02
C ILE A 221 -4.91 -19.48 19.23
N ILE A 222 -5.10 -19.56 17.90
CA ILE A 222 -4.44 -20.59 17.09
C ILE A 222 -2.92 -20.37 17.05
N MET A 223 -2.45 -19.12 17.06
CA MET A 223 -1.02 -18.79 17.10
C MET A 223 -0.38 -19.22 18.43
N ILE A 224 -1.02 -18.94 19.57
CA ILE A 224 -0.54 -19.38 20.89
C ILE A 224 -0.54 -20.91 20.97
N TRP A 225 -1.61 -21.56 20.49
CA TRP A 225 -1.70 -23.01 20.42
C TRP A 225 -0.55 -23.59 19.58
N TYR A 226 -0.31 -23.05 18.39
CA TYR A 226 0.76 -23.48 17.50
C TYR A 226 2.15 -23.39 18.14
N TRP A 227 2.47 -22.26 18.78
CA TRP A 227 3.75 -22.09 19.45
C TRP A 227 3.92 -23.04 20.65
N ARG A 228 2.86 -23.24 21.42
CA ARG A 228 2.84 -24.23 22.51
C ARG A 228 3.09 -25.65 21.99
N ARG A 229 2.52 -26.01 20.83
CA ARG A 229 2.76 -27.32 20.20
C ARG A 229 4.21 -27.50 19.75
N ILE A 230 4.82 -26.46 19.19
CA ILE A 230 6.22 -26.49 18.74
C ILE A 230 7.17 -26.65 19.92
N THR A 231 6.95 -25.89 21.00
CA THR A 231 7.83 -25.91 22.19
C THR A 231 7.75 -27.21 23.00
N GLN A 232 6.70 -28.01 22.83
CA GLN A 232 6.58 -29.35 23.42
C GLN A 232 7.42 -30.42 22.72
N MET A 233 7.94 -30.15 21.52
CA MET A 233 8.82 -31.08 20.83
C MET A 233 10.24 -31.02 21.41
N THR A 234 10.93 -32.15 21.45
CA THR A 234 12.33 -32.25 21.91
C THR A 234 13.35 -31.64 20.93
N ARG A 235 12.93 -31.33 19.69
CA ARG A 235 13.77 -30.72 18.65
C ARG A 235 13.62 -29.19 18.65
N PRO A 236 14.68 -28.43 18.28
CA PRO A 236 14.54 -27.00 18.04
C PRO A 236 13.60 -26.72 16.84
N PRO A 237 12.88 -25.58 16.84
CA PRO A 237 11.97 -25.22 15.76
C PRO A 237 12.71 -25.03 14.44
N VAL A 238 12.13 -25.61 13.37
CA VAL A 238 12.70 -25.49 12.01
C VAL A 238 12.43 -24.10 11.41
N LEU A 239 13.16 -23.74 10.36
CA LEU A 239 13.02 -22.42 9.73
C LEU A 239 11.59 -22.13 9.27
N LEU A 240 10.93 -23.14 8.67
CA LEU A 240 9.56 -23.00 8.18
C LEU A 240 8.56 -22.73 9.32
N GLU A 241 8.70 -23.41 10.47
CA GLU A 241 7.84 -23.21 11.64
C GLU A 241 8.01 -21.79 12.22
N LYS A 242 9.25 -21.28 12.24
CA LYS A 242 9.54 -19.91 12.69
C LYS A 242 8.90 -18.86 11.79
N ILE A 243 8.92 -19.06 10.47
CA ILE A 243 8.36 -18.10 9.51
C ILE A 243 6.83 -18.13 9.52
N ILE A 244 6.22 -19.32 9.65
CA ILE A 244 4.76 -19.44 9.82
C ILE A 244 4.33 -18.73 11.11
N PHE A 245 5.08 -18.89 12.20
CA PHE A 245 4.83 -18.15 13.43
C PHE A 245 4.96 -16.64 13.24
N ALA A 246 6.01 -16.17 12.57
CA ALA A 246 6.20 -14.74 12.27
C ALA A 246 5.09 -14.17 11.36
N LEU A 247 4.58 -14.96 10.40
CA LEU A 247 3.41 -14.62 9.57
C LEU A 247 2.13 -14.52 10.42
N GLY A 248 1.96 -15.41 11.41
CA GLY A 248 0.87 -15.33 12.37
C GLY A 248 0.92 -14.07 13.24
N ILE A 249 2.12 -13.65 13.66
CA ILE A 249 2.33 -12.40 14.42
C ILE A 249 1.97 -11.20 13.54
N SER A 250 2.46 -11.12 12.30
CA SER A 250 2.15 -9.99 11.42
C SER A 250 0.66 -9.90 11.06
N MET A 251 -0.01 -11.06 10.89
CA MET A 251 -1.46 -11.11 10.70
C MET A 251 -2.21 -10.63 11.94
N THR A 252 -1.82 -11.11 13.12
CA THR A 252 -2.39 -10.66 14.39
C THR A 252 -2.23 -9.15 14.54
N PHE A 253 -1.04 -8.61 14.27
CA PHE A 253 -0.75 -7.18 14.35
C PHE A 253 -1.66 -6.33 13.43
N THR A 254 -1.95 -6.83 12.23
CA THR A 254 -2.88 -6.17 11.27
C THR A 254 -4.33 -6.23 11.75
N ASN A 255 -4.71 -7.31 12.45
CA ASN A 255 -6.07 -7.53 12.93
C ASN A 255 -6.40 -6.75 14.20
N ILE A 256 -5.41 -6.44 15.05
CA ILE A 256 -5.65 -5.69 16.30
C ILE A 256 -6.46 -4.44 15.96
N PRO A 257 -7.67 -4.28 16.53
CA PRO A 257 -8.59 -3.24 16.13
C PRO A 257 -8.27 -1.95 16.90
N VAL A 258 -7.05 -1.43 16.74
CA VAL A 258 -6.59 -0.17 17.34
C VAL A 258 -7.43 1.02 16.89
N GLU A 259 -8.10 0.88 15.75
CA GLU A 259 -8.95 1.89 15.14
C GLU A 259 -10.18 2.22 16.02
N TRP A 260 -10.59 1.35 16.93
CA TRP A 260 -11.60 1.69 17.94
C TRP A 260 -11.20 2.91 18.77
N LEU A 261 -9.90 3.10 19.01
CA LEU A 261 -9.39 4.23 19.77
C LEU A 261 -9.54 5.54 19.01
N SER A 262 -9.59 5.53 17.66
CA SER A 262 -9.80 6.75 16.87
C SER A 262 -11.24 7.29 16.96
N VAL A 263 -12.19 6.49 17.45
CA VAL A 263 -13.58 6.96 17.65
C VAL A 263 -13.68 7.85 18.88
N GLY A 264 -12.88 7.56 19.93
CA GLY A 264 -12.87 8.33 21.17
C GLY A 264 -11.77 9.39 21.24
N PHE A 265 -10.65 9.19 20.55
CA PHE A 265 -9.50 10.09 20.56
C PHE A 265 -9.13 10.57 19.16
N ASN A 266 -8.75 11.84 19.04
CA ASN A 266 -8.29 12.41 17.78
C ASN A 266 -6.85 11.99 17.46
N TRP A 267 -6.68 10.83 16.82
CA TRP A 267 -5.37 10.30 16.43
C TRP A 267 -5.14 10.38 14.92
N THR A 268 -4.46 11.44 14.49
CA THR A 268 -4.19 11.71 13.06
C THR A 268 -3.24 10.70 12.40
N TRP A 269 -2.43 9.97 13.17
CA TRP A 269 -1.43 9.00 12.69
C TRP A 269 -2.00 7.61 12.36
N MET A 270 -3.32 7.41 12.52
CA MET A 270 -3.97 6.10 12.34
C MET A 270 -3.77 5.52 10.94
N LEU A 271 -3.84 6.35 9.89
CA LEU A 271 -3.66 5.90 8.50
C LEU A 271 -2.24 5.39 8.27
N LEU A 272 -1.23 6.16 8.70
CA LEU A 272 0.17 5.78 8.60
C LEU A 272 0.43 4.44 9.33
N PHE A 273 -0.13 4.28 10.52
CA PHE A 273 0.00 3.03 11.28
C PHE A 273 -0.70 1.85 10.59
N SER A 274 -1.84 2.07 9.93
CA SER A 274 -2.50 1.05 9.12
C SER A 274 -1.63 0.61 7.93
N ASP A 275 -1.02 1.55 7.21
CA ASP A 275 -0.16 1.22 6.07
C ASP A 275 1.08 0.45 6.50
N ILE A 276 1.73 0.86 7.59
CA ILE A 276 2.90 0.17 8.14
C ILE A 276 2.54 -1.27 8.51
N ARG A 277 1.40 -1.49 9.17
CA ARG A 277 0.90 -2.83 9.50
C ARG A 277 0.73 -3.71 8.27
N GLN A 278 0.04 -3.19 7.25
CA GLN A 278 -0.20 -3.91 6.00
C GLN A 278 1.11 -4.20 5.24
N GLY A 279 2.01 -3.22 5.17
CA GLY A 279 3.33 -3.38 4.54
C GLY A 279 4.16 -4.47 5.22
N ILE A 280 4.18 -4.53 6.55
CA ILE A 280 4.85 -5.60 7.30
C ILE A 280 4.23 -6.97 6.98
N PHE A 281 2.90 -7.05 6.95
CA PHE A 281 2.21 -8.29 6.60
C PHE A 281 2.59 -8.77 5.18
N TYR A 282 2.54 -7.89 4.18
CA TYR A 282 2.91 -8.25 2.80
C TYR A 282 4.36 -8.68 2.67
N SER A 283 5.30 -7.97 3.31
CA SER A 283 6.71 -8.34 3.33
C SER A 283 6.93 -9.74 3.93
N MET A 284 6.24 -10.05 5.02
CA MET A 284 6.28 -11.37 5.66
C MET A 284 5.63 -12.47 4.82
N LEU A 285 4.52 -12.18 4.14
CA LEU A 285 3.82 -13.13 3.26
C LEU A 285 4.67 -13.51 2.04
N LEU A 286 5.29 -12.52 1.38
CA LEU A 286 6.18 -12.77 0.25
C LEU A 286 7.44 -13.53 0.69
N SER A 287 8.00 -13.18 1.85
CA SER A 287 9.12 -13.91 2.45
C SER A 287 8.74 -15.36 2.80
N PHE A 288 7.53 -15.60 3.29
CA PHE A 288 7.01 -16.94 3.54
C PHE A 288 6.94 -17.76 2.25
N TRP A 289 6.40 -17.22 1.16
CA TRP A 289 6.27 -17.98 -0.09
C TRP A 289 7.60 -18.40 -0.69
N ILE A 290 8.60 -17.52 -0.71
CA ILE A 290 9.89 -17.86 -1.31
C ILE A 290 10.66 -18.88 -0.46
N ILE A 291 10.64 -18.73 0.88
CA ILE A 291 11.29 -19.68 1.78
C ILE A 291 10.55 -21.02 1.78
N PHE A 292 9.22 -21.01 1.71
CA PHE A 292 8.41 -22.22 1.57
C PHE A 292 8.77 -22.99 0.29
N CYS A 293 8.84 -22.31 -0.86
CA CYS A 293 9.24 -22.95 -2.11
C CYS A 293 10.68 -23.48 -2.04
N GLY A 294 11.58 -22.73 -1.40
CA GLY A 294 12.99 -23.11 -1.27
C GLY A 294 13.26 -24.29 -0.35
N GLU A 295 12.63 -24.35 0.84
CA GLU A 295 12.80 -25.46 1.78
C GLU A 295 12.29 -26.79 1.18
N HIS A 296 11.28 -26.72 0.30
CA HIS A 296 10.78 -27.88 -0.43
C HIS A 296 11.63 -28.26 -1.67
N LEU A 297 12.52 -27.37 -2.13
CA LEU A 297 13.45 -27.63 -3.23
C LEU A 297 14.78 -28.23 -2.75
N MET A 298 15.37 -27.68 -1.68
CA MET A 298 16.75 -28.00 -1.27
C MET A 298 16.85 -29.40 -0.66
N ASP A 299 17.85 -30.18 -1.08
CA ASP A 299 18.22 -31.44 -0.41
C ASP A 299 18.95 -31.17 0.91
N GLN A 300 18.99 -32.19 1.78
CA GLN A 300 19.19 -32.07 3.24
C GLN A 300 20.42 -31.27 3.73
N THR A 301 21.44 -31.06 2.90
CA THR A 301 22.75 -30.51 3.31
C THR A 301 22.76 -29.02 3.64
N GLU A 302 21.82 -28.20 3.14
CA GLU A 302 21.78 -26.73 3.40
C GLU A 302 20.47 -26.23 4.03
N ARG A 303 19.58 -27.13 4.46
CA ARG A 303 18.27 -26.77 5.05
C ARG A 303 18.42 -25.99 6.37
N ASN A 304 17.41 -25.18 6.69
CA ASN A 304 17.28 -24.40 7.94
C ASN A 304 18.23 -23.21 8.15
N ARG A 305 19.04 -22.81 7.16
CA ARG A 305 19.90 -21.63 7.27
C ARG A 305 19.27 -20.43 6.56
N PHE A 306 18.81 -19.44 7.33
CA PHE A 306 18.25 -18.19 6.78
C PHE A 306 19.22 -17.46 5.83
N SER A 307 20.53 -17.56 6.08
CA SER A 307 21.59 -16.96 5.25
C SER A 307 21.54 -17.40 3.78
N VAL A 308 21.09 -18.63 3.50
CA VAL A 308 20.96 -19.16 2.14
C VAL A 308 19.89 -18.40 1.34
N TYR A 309 18.81 -17.98 2.01
CA TYR A 309 17.69 -17.25 1.40
C TYR A 309 17.91 -15.74 1.32
N TRP A 310 19.02 -15.20 1.86
CA TRP A 310 19.25 -13.76 1.91
C TRP A 310 19.24 -13.11 0.52
N LYS A 311 19.74 -13.81 -0.51
CA LYS A 311 19.71 -13.32 -1.90
C LYS A 311 18.28 -13.17 -2.46
N GLN A 312 17.35 -13.99 -1.95
CA GLN A 312 15.96 -14.06 -2.39
C GLN A 312 15.05 -13.13 -1.57
N VAL A 313 15.31 -13.03 -0.26
CA VAL A 313 14.57 -12.17 0.68
C VAL A 313 15.05 -10.71 0.63
N GLY A 314 16.31 -10.48 0.26
CA GLY A 314 16.92 -9.14 0.16
C GLY A 314 16.10 -8.14 -0.66
N PRO A 315 15.67 -8.46 -1.90
CA PRO A 315 14.81 -7.59 -2.70
C PRO A 315 13.47 -7.25 -2.02
N ILE A 316 12.88 -8.18 -1.27
CA ILE A 316 11.59 -7.97 -0.57
C ILE A 316 11.78 -6.95 0.55
N VAL A 317 12.78 -7.16 1.40
CA VAL A 317 13.06 -6.29 2.54
C VAL A 317 13.48 -4.89 2.06
N PHE A 318 14.30 -4.83 1.01
CA PHE A 318 14.71 -3.57 0.42
C PHE A 318 13.54 -2.82 -0.22
N GLY A 319 12.69 -3.50 -0.99
CA GLY A 319 11.48 -2.89 -1.56
C GLY A 319 10.50 -2.40 -0.50
N PHE A 320 10.30 -3.18 0.57
CA PHE A 320 9.51 -2.76 1.74
C PHE A 320 10.10 -1.51 2.40
N PHE A 321 11.42 -1.46 2.59
CA PHE A 321 12.09 -0.29 3.18
C PHE A 321 11.95 0.96 2.29
N CYS A 322 12.05 0.82 0.96
CA CYS A 322 11.80 1.92 0.03
C CYS A 322 10.36 2.45 0.12
N LEU A 323 9.36 1.57 0.14
CA LEU A 323 7.95 1.96 0.30
C LEU A 323 7.68 2.58 1.68
N PHE A 324 8.29 2.05 2.73
CA PHE A 324 8.19 2.61 4.07
C PHE A 324 8.73 4.04 4.15
N ILE A 325 9.89 4.31 3.53
CA ILE A 325 10.42 5.68 3.44
C ILE A 325 9.46 6.58 2.66
N PHE A 326 8.93 6.10 1.53
CA PHE A 326 7.96 6.83 0.74
C PHE A 326 6.71 7.20 1.56
N ASP A 327 6.13 6.25 2.30
CA ASP A 327 4.96 6.49 3.14
C ASP A 327 5.27 7.46 4.29
N MET A 328 6.46 7.36 4.91
CA MET A 328 6.90 8.30 5.94
C MET A 328 7.10 9.72 5.38
N CYS A 329 7.66 9.87 4.18
CA CYS A 329 7.81 11.16 3.52
C CYS A 329 6.48 11.77 3.08
N LYS A 330 5.53 10.94 2.62
CA LYS A 330 4.20 11.39 2.19
C LYS A 330 3.28 11.63 3.39
N ARG A 331 2.88 10.55 4.07
CA ARG A 331 1.89 10.57 5.16
C ARG A 331 2.46 11.08 6.47
N GLY A 332 3.74 10.85 6.76
CA GLY A 332 4.38 11.38 7.96
C GLY A 332 4.44 12.91 7.99
N VAL A 333 4.67 13.57 6.84
CA VAL A 333 4.66 15.04 6.75
C VAL A 333 3.23 15.59 6.78
N GLN A 334 2.27 14.87 6.18
CA GLN A 334 0.85 15.24 6.21
C GLN A 334 0.27 15.35 7.65
N LEU A 335 0.85 14.65 8.63
CA LEU A 335 0.43 14.77 10.04
C LEU A 335 0.63 16.18 10.61
N LYS A 336 1.66 16.90 10.13
CA LYS A 336 1.94 18.27 10.57
C LYS A 336 1.27 19.30 9.67
N ASN A 337 1.23 19.04 8.36
CA ASN A 337 0.57 19.89 7.40
C ASN A 337 -0.42 19.07 6.55
N PRO A 338 -1.74 19.13 6.81
CA PRO A 338 -2.73 18.33 6.11
C PRO A 338 -2.86 18.71 4.62
N PHE A 339 -2.35 19.88 4.24
CA PHE A 339 -2.33 20.34 2.86
C PHE A 339 -1.04 19.97 2.12
N TYR A 340 -0.09 19.28 2.76
CA TYR A 340 1.12 18.86 2.08
C TYR A 340 0.83 17.82 0.99
N SER A 341 1.43 18.00 -0.18
CA SER A 341 1.45 17.01 -1.26
C SER A 341 2.87 16.83 -1.76
N ILE A 342 3.36 15.59 -1.74
CA ILE A 342 4.70 15.24 -2.24
C ILE A 342 4.87 15.55 -3.74
N TRP A 343 3.76 15.53 -4.49
CA TRP A 343 3.70 15.78 -5.93
C TRP A 343 3.75 17.27 -6.30
N ALA A 344 3.65 18.16 -5.32
CA ALA A 344 3.63 19.61 -5.58
C ALA A 344 5.02 20.19 -5.89
N SER A 345 6.09 19.49 -5.51
CA SER A 345 7.47 19.96 -5.70
C SER A 345 8.23 19.03 -6.62
N ASP A 346 8.92 19.59 -7.61
CA ASP A 346 9.65 18.81 -8.62
C ASP A 346 10.68 17.86 -7.99
N VAL A 347 11.54 18.36 -7.09
CA VAL A 347 12.58 17.57 -6.41
C VAL A 347 11.99 16.40 -5.60
N TRP A 348 10.94 16.65 -4.83
CA TRP A 348 10.32 15.61 -3.99
C TRP A 348 9.54 14.60 -4.82
N SER A 349 8.93 15.03 -5.92
CA SER A 349 8.22 14.16 -6.85
C SER A 349 9.19 13.22 -7.59
N GLU A 350 10.36 13.70 -8.03
CA GLU A 350 11.39 12.87 -8.65
C GLU A 350 11.90 11.81 -7.66
N LEU A 351 12.17 12.20 -6.42
CA LEU A 351 12.62 11.29 -5.37
C LEU A 351 11.54 10.24 -5.03
N ALA A 352 10.27 10.67 -4.93
CA ALA A 352 9.13 9.79 -4.70
C ALA A 352 8.97 8.76 -5.82
N MET A 353 9.04 9.19 -7.07
CA MET A 353 9.01 8.32 -8.24
C MET A 353 10.17 7.34 -8.23
N ALA A 354 11.38 7.77 -7.84
CA ALA A 354 12.52 6.88 -7.72
C ALA A 354 12.29 5.76 -6.70
N PHE A 355 11.73 6.05 -5.52
CA PHE A 355 11.39 5.01 -4.54
C PHE A 355 10.35 4.02 -5.06
N ILE A 356 9.31 4.51 -5.76
CA ILE A 356 8.27 3.66 -6.35
C ILE A 356 8.86 2.77 -7.45
N ILE A 357 9.70 3.32 -8.34
CA ILE A 357 10.35 2.58 -9.42
C ILE A 357 11.27 1.50 -8.85
N VAL A 358 12.07 1.83 -7.83
CA VAL A 358 12.96 0.86 -7.17
C VAL A 358 12.16 -0.27 -6.52
N ALA A 359 11.07 0.05 -5.82
CA ALA A 359 10.18 -0.96 -5.25
C ALA A 359 9.55 -1.85 -6.34
N GLY A 360 9.13 -1.26 -7.46
CA GLY A 360 8.62 -1.99 -8.62
C GLY A 360 9.64 -2.97 -9.21
N ILE A 361 10.89 -2.53 -9.41
CA ILE A 361 11.98 -3.40 -9.86
C ILE A 361 12.21 -4.56 -8.87
N CYS A 362 12.18 -4.28 -7.57
CA CYS A 362 12.34 -5.32 -6.54
C CYS A 362 11.22 -6.37 -6.59
N ILE A 363 9.98 -5.94 -6.80
CA ILE A 363 8.82 -6.84 -6.95
C ILE A 363 8.95 -7.68 -8.22
N CYS A 364 9.38 -7.08 -9.34
CA CYS A 364 9.62 -7.82 -10.58
C CYS A 364 10.73 -8.88 -10.42
N LEU A 365 11.87 -8.52 -9.80
CA LEU A 365 12.95 -9.46 -9.50
C LEU A 365 12.48 -10.59 -8.57
N TYR A 366 11.71 -10.25 -7.53
CA TYR A 366 11.08 -11.24 -6.65
C TYR A 366 10.18 -12.21 -7.42
N PHE A 367 9.33 -11.71 -8.31
CA PHE A 367 8.41 -12.55 -9.08
C PHE A 367 9.17 -13.49 -10.03
N LEU A 368 10.25 -13.02 -10.66
CA LEU A 368 11.14 -13.87 -11.47
C LEU A 368 11.78 -14.98 -10.63
N PHE A 369 12.28 -14.67 -9.43
CA PHE A 369 12.84 -15.68 -8.53
C PHE A 369 11.79 -16.68 -8.08
N LEU A 370 10.59 -16.23 -7.72
CA LEU A 370 9.50 -17.12 -7.31
C LEU A 370 9.11 -18.07 -8.45
N CYS A 371 8.93 -17.55 -9.68
CA CYS A 371 8.62 -18.37 -10.85
C CYS A 371 9.73 -19.41 -11.13
N PHE A 372 10.99 -19.01 -11.04
CA PHE A 372 12.13 -19.90 -11.23
C PHE A 372 12.16 -21.02 -10.19
N MET A 373 11.98 -20.68 -8.91
CA MET A 373 11.96 -21.65 -7.81
C MET A 373 10.78 -22.62 -7.97
N VAL A 374 9.58 -22.13 -8.27
CA VAL A 374 8.41 -22.96 -8.52
C VAL A 374 8.65 -23.91 -9.69
N PHE A 375 9.22 -23.44 -10.80
CA PHE A 375 9.58 -24.27 -11.94
C PHE A 375 10.58 -25.37 -11.58
N GLN A 376 11.63 -25.03 -10.82
CA GLN A 376 12.60 -26.00 -10.33
C GLN A 376 11.96 -27.05 -9.42
N VAL A 377 11.06 -26.64 -8.52
CA VAL A 377 10.35 -27.58 -7.64
C VAL A 377 9.49 -28.54 -8.45
N PHE A 378 8.75 -28.06 -9.45
CA PHE A 378 7.97 -28.93 -10.33
C PHE A 378 8.85 -29.93 -11.09
N ARG A 379 10.00 -29.49 -11.62
CA ARG A 379 10.96 -30.39 -12.29
C ARG A 379 11.53 -31.44 -11.33
N ASN A 380 11.91 -31.04 -10.12
CA ASN A 380 12.50 -31.93 -9.11
C ASN A 380 11.47 -32.98 -8.65
N ILE A 381 10.22 -32.57 -8.39
CA ILE A 381 9.13 -33.50 -8.05
C ILE A 381 8.87 -34.48 -9.19
N SER A 382 8.85 -34.00 -10.44
CA SER A 382 8.68 -34.86 -11.62
C SER A 382 9.81 -35.89 -11.74
N GLY A 383 11.05 -35.48 -11.52
CA GLY A 383 12.24 -36.34 -11.60
C GLY A 383 12.39 -37.32 -10.43
N LYS A 384 11.97 -36.98 -9.20
CA LYS A 384 12.02 -37.89 -8.05
C LYS A 384 10.87 -38.93 -8.07
N ARG A 385 9.74 -38.63 -8.73
CA ARG A 385 8.61 -39.56 -8.83
C ARG A 385 8.92 -40.82 -9.66
N SER A 386 9.89 -40.76 -10.57
CA SER A 386 10.29 -41.88 -11.43
C SER A 386 11.32 -42.83 -10.79
N SER A 387 11.89 -42.50 -9.63
CA SER A 387 13.06 -43.21 -9.06
C SER A 387 12.89 -43.73 -7.62
N LEU A 388 11.71 -43.57 -6.99
CA LEU A 388 11.49 -43.97 -5.59
C LEU A 388 10.95 -45.41 -5.43
N PRO A 389 11.61 -46.30 -4.66
CA PRO A 389 11.10 -47.63 -4.32
C PRO A 389 9.89 -47.56 -3.37
N ALA A 390 9.06 -48.62 -3.37
CA ALA A 390 7.69 -48.61 -2.86
C ALA A 390 7.50 -48.29 -1.36
N MET A 391 8.51 -48.50 -0.50
CA MET A 391 8.38 -48.36 0.96
C MET A 391 8.67 -46.93 1.48
N THR A 392 9.64 -46.21 0.89
CA THR A 392 9.90 -44.78 1.14
C THR A 392 8.89 -43.85 0.45
N LYS A 393 8.04 -44.43 -0.41
CA LYS A 393 7.04 -43.74 -1.21
C LYS A 393 5.96 -43.05 -0.37
N ALA A 394 5.45 -43.68 0.70
CA ALA A 394 4.34 -43.12 1.50
C ALA A 394 4.72 -41.85 2.30
N LEU A 395 5.93 -41.78 2.88
CA LEU A 395 6.41 -40.60 3.61
C LEU A 395 6.70 -39.43 2.65
N HIS A 396 7.35 -39.72 1.52
CA HIS A 396 7.68 -38.71 0.50
C HIS A 396 6.42 -38.23 -0.23
N GLU A 397 5.46 -39.10 -0.52
CA GLU A 397 4.17 -38.73 -1.10
C GLU A 397 3.36 -37.82 -0.17
N GLY A 398 3.39 -38.05 1.15
CA GLY A 398 2.74 -37.16 2.12
C GLY A 398 3.31 -35.74 2.13
N LEU A 399 4.64 -35.59 2.02
CA LEU A 399 5.31 -34.28 1.95
C LEU A 399 5.04 -33.58 0.61
N ILE A 400 5.07 -34.33 -0.50
CA ILE A 400 4.79 -33.83 -1.85
C ILE A 400 3.31 -33.42 -2.00
N PHE A 401 2.39 -34.17 -1.39
CA PHE A 401 0.96 -33.85 -1.39
C PHE A 401 0.69 -32.55 -0.62
N ARG A 402 1.27 -32.36 0.57
CA ARG A 402 1.13 -31.12 1.36
C ARG A 402 1.67 -29.90 0.61
N PHE A 403 2.83 -30.06 -0.03
CA PHE A 403 3.40 -29.00 -0.86
C PHE A 403 2.50 -28.62 -2.04
N LYS A 404 2.03 -29.62 -2.81
CA LYS A 404 1.15 -29.40 -3.96
C LYS A 404 -0.19 -28.79 -3.55
N PHE A 405 -0.76 -29.26 -2.44
CA PHE A 405 -2.00 -28.74 -1.89
C PHE A 405 -1.84 -27.26 -1.50
N LEU A 406 -0.80 -26.93 -0.73
CA LEU A 406 -0.61 -25.55 -0.30
C LEU A 406 -0.34 -24.62 -1.50
N MET A 407 0.52 -25.03 -2.42
CA MET A 407 0.83 -24.23 -3.61
C MET A 407 -0.41 -24.00 -4.49
N LEU A 408 -1.29 -25.00 -4.63
CA LEU A 408 -2.56 -24.85 -5.37
C LEU A 408 -3.50 -23.87 -4.67
N VAL A 409 -3.64 -23.98 -3.34
CA VAL A 409 -4.46 -23.06 -2.54
C VAL A 409 -3.92 -21.62 -2.65
N THR A 410 -2.60 -21.44 -2.52
CA THR A 410 -1.97 -20.12 -2.67
C THR A 410 -2.19 -19.53 -4.05
N LEU A 411 -2.04 -20.32 -5.11
CA LEU A 411 -2.28 -19.87 -6.48
C LEU A 411 -3.76 -19.49 -6.70
N ALA A 412 -4.68 -20.28 -6.14
CA ALA A 412 -6.11 -19.99 -6.20
C ALA A 412 -6.45 -18.69 -5.44
N CYS A 413 -5.94 -18.49 -4.22
CA CYS A 413 -6.13 -17.26 -3.45
C CYS A 413 -5.56 -16.03 -4.19
N ALA A 414 -4.37 -16.15 -4.78
CA ALA A 414 -3.76 -15.07 -5.56
C ALA A 414 -4.59 -14.76 -6.83
N ALA A 415 -4.98 -15.78 -7.59
CA ALA A 415 -5.80 -15.62 -8.79
C ALA A 415 -7.15 -14.97 -8.46
N MET A 416 -7.82 -15.42 -7.40
CA MET A 416 -9.09 -14.84 -6.95
C MET A 416 -8.90 -13.38 -6.53
N THR A 417 -7.80 -13.04 -5.83
CA THR A 417 -7.49 -11.64 -5.48
C THR A 417 -7.38 -10.76 -6.71
N VAL A 418 -6.66 -11.21 -7.73
CA VAL A 418 -6.46 -10.44 -8.98
C VAL A 418 -7.75 -10.33 -9.78
N ILE A 419 -8.50 -11.42 -9.93
CA ILE A 419 -9.77 -11.43 -10.67
C ILE A 419 -10.77 -10.46 -10.02
N PHE A 420 -10.97 -10.54 -8.71
CA PHE A 420 -11.89 -9.63 -8.03
C PHE A 420 -11.38 -8.19 -8.00
N PHE A 421 -10.07 -7.97 -7.94
CA PHE A 421 -9.51 -6.63 -8.09
C PHE A 421 -9.86 -6.04 -9.45
N ILE A 422 -9.65 -6.78 -10.54
CA ILE A 422 -10.02 -6.33 -11.90
C ILE A 422 -11.52 -6.05 -11.99
N ILE A 423 -12.36 -6.94 -11.48
CA ILE A 423 -13.82 -6.76 -11.45
C ILE A 423 -14.21 -5.49 -10.68
N SER A 424 -13.57 -5.22 -9.54
CA SER A 424 -13.82 -4.02 -8.73
C SER A 424 -13.37 -2.73 -9.41
N GLN A 425 -12.31 -2.78 -10.22
CA GLN A 425 -11.85 -1.61 -10.99
C GLN A 425 -12.69 -1.32 -12.23
N VAL A 426 -13.26 -2.37 -12.84
CA VAL A 426 -14.04 -2.24 -14.09
C VAL A 426 -15.51 -1.91 -13.80
N ASN A 427 -16.06 -2.35 -12.67
CA ASN A 427 -17.46 -2.10 -12.33
C ASN A 427 -17.66 -0.81 -11.53
N GLU A 428 -18.77 -0.13 -11.77
CA GLU A 428 -19.20 1.11 -11.09
C GLU A 428 -19.65 0.93 -9.62
N GLY A 429 -19.15 -0.11 -8.93
CA GLY A 429 -19.30 -0.31 -7.48
C GLY A 429 -20.60 -0.94 -6.99
N HIS A 430 -21.70 -0.89 -7.75
CA HIS A 430 -23.01 -1.41 -7.34
C HIS A 430 -23.67 -2.29 -8.41
N TRP A 431 -24.10 -3.49 -8.03
CA TRP A 431 -24.88 -4.38 -8.87
C TRP A 431 -26.34 -4.37 -8.40
N HIS A 432 -27.25 -4.10 -9.32
CA HIS A 432 -28.68 -4.28 -9.09
C HIS A 432 -29.07 -5.73 -9.40
N TRP A 433 -29.18 -6.57 -8.36
CA TRP A 433 -29.75 -7.90 -8.49
C TRP A 433 -31.17 -7.90 -7.92
N GLY A 434 -32.16 -7.64 -8.79
CA GLY A 434 -33.55 -7.50 -8.39
C GLY A 434 -33.78 -6.27 -7.50
N GLY A 435 -34.44 -6.47 -6.35
CA GLY A 435 -34.73 -5.42 -5.36
C GLY A 435 -33.59 -5.08 -4.39
N TYR A 436 -32.43 -5.73 -4.51
CA TYR A 436 -31.29 -5.54 -3.61
C TYR A 436 -30.12 -4.93 -4.39
N MET A 437 -29.53 -3.85 -3.86
CA MET A 437 -28.23 -3.35 -4.30
C MET A 437 -27.12 -4.14 -3.59
N VAL A 438 -26.27 -4.80 -4.35
CA VAL A 438 -25.06 -5.47 -3.85
C VAL A 438 -23.86 -4.60 -4.16
N GLN A 439 -23.17 -4.14 -3.11
CA GLN A 439 -21.95 -3.34 -3.27
C GLN A 439 -20.71 -4.24 -3.38
N VAL A 440 -20.10 -4.24 -4.57
CA VAL A 440 -19.01 -5.15 -4.93
C VAL A 440 -17.68 -4.67 -4.33
N ASN A 441 -17.48 -3.36 -4.20
CA ASN A 441 -16.24 -2.78 -3.69
C ASN A 441 -16.02 -3.08 -2.20
N SER A 442 -17.06 -2.95 -1.38
CA SER A 442 -16.98 -3.26 0.04
C SER A 442 -16.88 -4.78 0.31
N ALA A 443 -17.58 -5.59 -0.50
CA ALA A 443 -17.44 -7.04 -0.52
C ALA A 443 -16.03 -7.49 -0.91
N PHE A 444 -15.37 -6.80 -1.84
CA PHE A 444 -13.98 -7.06 -2.20
C PHE A 444 -13.04 -6.84 -1.01
N PHE A 445 -13.09 -5.67 -0.36
CA PHE A 445 -12.21 -5.39 0.78
C PHE A 445 -12.39 -6.39 1.93
N THR A 446 -13.64 -6.66 2.32
CA THR A 446 -13.95 -7.62 3.39
C THR A 446 -13.61 -9.05 2.99
N GLY A 447 -13.91 -9.45 1.75
CA GLY A 447 -13.63 -10.78 1.22
C GLY A 447 -12.14 -11.09 1.14
N ILE A 448 -11.33 -10.19 0.61
CA ILE A 448 -9.87 -10.35 0.56
C ILE A 448 -9.29 -10.41 1.97
N TYR A 449 -9.72 -9.52 2.86
CA TYR A 449 -9.26 -9.51 4.24
C TYR A 449 -9.62 -10.81 4.98
N GLY A 450 -10.84 -11.33 4.81
CA GLY A 450 -11.27 -12.61 5.36
C GLY A 450 -10.52 -13.80 4.77
N MET A 451 -10.31 -13.81 3.45
CA MET A 451 -9.58 -14.87 2.76
C MET A 451 -8.15 -15.01 3.26
N TRP A 452 -7.41 -13.90 3.41
CA TRP A 452 -6.04 -13.94 3.93
C TRP A 452 -5.98 -14.37 5.40
N ASN A 453 -6.97 -13.98 6.21
CA ASN A 453 -7.12 -14.46 7.58
C ASN A 453 -7.31 -15.97 7.65
N ILE A 454 -8.23 -16.51 6.85
CA ILE A 454 -8.49 -17.94 6.77
C ILE A 454 -7.26 -18.68 6.23
N TYR A 455 -6.56 -18.10 5.25
CA TYR A 455 -5.33 -18.67 4.69
C TYR A 455 -4.23 -18.81 5.77
N VAL A 456 -3.97 -17.76 6.55
CA VAL A 456 -2.99 -17.81 7.66
C VAL A 456 -3.45 -18.78 8.75
N PHE A 457 -4.73 -18.78 9.09
CA PHE A 457 -5.30 -19.73 10.05
C PHE A 457 -5.07 -21.19 9.60
N ALA A 458 -5.37 -21.49 8.33
CA ALA A 458 -5.19 -22.81 7.75
C ALA A 458 -3.71 -23.22 7.69
N LEU A 459 -2.81 -22.28 7.37
CA LEU A 459 -1.37 -22.52 7.41
C LEU A 459 -0.89 -22.94 8.79
N ILE A 460 -1.25 -22.16 9.82
CA ILE A 460 -0.85 -22.44 11.20
C ILE A 460 -1.42 -23.79 11.65
N PHE A 461 -2.68 -24.08 11.32
CA PHE A 461 -3.34 -25.32 11.70
C PHE A 461 -2.74 -26.56 11.00
N LEU A 462 -2.58 -26.52 9.67
CA LEU A 462 -2.12 -27.66 8.87
C LEU A 462 -0.64 -28.00 9.08
N TYR A 463 0.19 -26.99 9.39
CA TYR A 463 1.62 -27.17 9.64
C TYR A 463 1.94 -27.32 11.14
N ALA A 464 0.93 -27.43 12.01
CA ALA A 464 1.13 -27.74 13.42
C ALA A 464 1.64 -29.17 13.62
N PRO A 465 2.53 -29.41 14.61
CA PRO A 465 2.92 -30.76 15.01
C PRO A 465 1.70 -31.58 15.43
N SER A 466 1.55 -32.80 14.88
CA SER A 466 0.44 -33.71 15.22
C SER A 466 0.83 -34.70 16.31
N HIS A 467 -0.13 -35.07 17.18
CA HIS A 467 -0.01 -36.16 18.15
C HIS A 467 -0.13 -37.51 17.43
N LYS A 468 0.83 -37.86 16.58
CA LYS A 468 0.96 -39.27 16.21
C LYS A 468 1.91 -39.88 17.23
N HIS A 469 1.34 -40.51 18.26
CA HIS A 469 2.03 -41.57 18.99
C HIS A 469 2.38 -42.62 17.93
N TYR A 470 3.65 -42.72 17.55
CA TYR A 470 4.13 -44.00 17.04
C TYR A 470 3.94 -44.96 18.21
N GLY A 471 2.99 -45.88 18.06
CA GLY A 471 2.58 -46.78 19.13
C GLY A 471 3.79 -47.48 19.74
N ASP A 472 3.82 -47.52 21.05
CA ASP A 472 4.57 -48.50 21.80
C ASP A 472 4.07 -49.89 21.38
N GLU A 473 4.68 -50.49 20.36
CA GLU A 473 4.66 -51.95 20.23
C GLU A 473 5.65 -52.51 21.24
N LYS A 474 5.16 -52.76 22.46
CA LYS A 474 5.76 -53.74 23.36
C LYS A 474 4.78 -54.87 23.63
N SER A 475 5.35 -56.07 23.44
CA SER A 475 5.03 -57.38 24.01
C SER A 475 3.77 -58.11 23.51
N SER A 476 3.98 -59.08 22.61
CA SER A 476 3.90 -60.52 22.98
C SER A 476 4.13 -61.43 21.76
N GLY A 477 5.12 -62.34 21.83
CA GLY A 477 5.21 -63.53 20.98
C GLY A 477 6.49 -63.64 20.13
N GLU A 478 7.40 -64.51 20.56
CA GLU A 478 8.69 -64.83 19.97
C GLU A 478 8.61 -65.38 18.52
N THR A 479 9.56 -65.02 17.64
CA THR A 479 10.50 -65.94 16.96
C THR A 479 11.36 -65.19 15.92
N LEU A 480 12.67 -65.10 16.23
CA LEU A 480 13.84 -65.12 15.35
C LEU A 480 13.92 -64.19 14.11
N GLY A 481 14.75 -63.15 14.23
CA GLY A 481 15.24 -62.36 13.10
C GLY A 481 16.06 -61.14 13.53
N LEU A 482 17.34 -61.36 13.82
CA LEU A 482 18.44 -60.37 13.86
C LEU A 482 18.23 -59.35 12.71
N GLY A 483 18.01 -58.05 12.90
CA GLY A 483 18.80 -57.09 13.64
C GLY A 483 19.56 -56.20 12.66
N GLU A 484 18.93 -55.14 12.12
CA GLU A 484 19.61 -53.99 11.49
C GLU A 484 18.64 -52.79 11.32
N ASP A 485 18.30 -52.15 12.44
CA ASP A 485 17.71 -50.80 12.49
C ASP A 485 18.28 -50.05 13.70
N ILE A 486 19.59 -49.74 13.70
CA ILE A 486 20.17 -48.66 14.51
C ILE A 486 21.36 -48.08 13.71
N GLN A 487 21.16 -46.92 13.07
CA GLN A 487 22.20 -45.89 12.94
C GLN A 487 21.60 -44.57 12.44
N LEU A 488 21.17 -43.71 13.37
CA LEU A 488 21.37 -42.27 13.24
C LEU A 488 21.27 -41.57 14.61
N LYS A 489 22.43 -41.34 15.25
CA LYS A 489 22.78 -40.11 16.01
C LYS A 489 23.97 -40.37 16.95
N THR A 490 25.17 -39.99 16.52
CA THR A 490 26.12 -39.11 17.25
C THR A 490 27.42 -39.00 16.43
N PRO A 491 28.07 -37.83 16.39
CA PRO A 491 29.52 -37.82 16.40
C PRO A 491 30.01 -37.03 17.60
N ILE A 492 30.64 -37.76 18.52
CA ILE A 492 31.56 -37.23 19.52
C ILE A 492 32.93 -37.10 18.83
N THR A 493 33.62 -36.04 19.20
CA THR A 493 34.97 -35.58 18.84
C THR A 493 36.10 -36.61 19.03
N HIS A 494 37.26 -36.34 18.36
CA HIS A 494 38.62 -36.93 18.48
C HIS A 494 38.86 -38.28 17.75
N VAL A 495 40.01 -38.63 17.15
CA VAL A 495 41.29 -37.99 16.75
C VAL A 495 42.06 -39.01 15.86
N ASP A 496 42.90 -38.53 14.94
CA ASP A 496 44.02 -39.19 14.21
C ASP A 496 43.85 -40.49 13.37
N GLY A 497 44.32 -40.40 12.12
CA GLY A 497 45.24 -41.40 11.55
C GLY A 497 44.71 -42.36 10.47
N PRO A 498 45.49 -42.69 9.41
CA PRO A 498 44.97 -43.08 8.10
C PRO A 498 45.07 -44.60 7.82
N THR A 499 44.30 -45.09 6.84
CA THR A 499 44.69 -46.32 6.12
C THR A 499 44.15 -46.32 4.69
N GLU A 500 45.08 -46.53 3.76
CA GLU A 500 44.91 -46.67 2.31
C GLU A 500 44.26 -48.02 1.90
N ILE A 501 44.14 -48.18 0.57
CA ILE A 501 43.94 -49.41 -0.24
C ILE A 501 42.45 -49.60 -0.60
N TYR A 502 41.99 -49.38 -1.83
CA TYR A 502 42.36 -50.09 -3.08
C TYR A 502 42.38 -49.19 -4.33
N LYS A 503 43.28 -49.55 -5.25
CA LYS A 503 43.59 -48.92 -6.54
C LYS A 503 43.35 -49.94 -7.68
N MET A 504 43.23 -49.41 -8.91
CA MET A 504 43.28 -50.02 -10.27
C MET A 504 41.92 -49.94 -10.98
N THR A 505 41.77 -49.21 -12.09
CA THR A 505 42.43 -49.38 -13.41
C THR A 505 42.20 -48.09 -14.24
N GLY A 506 43.06 -47.49 -15.07
CA GLY A 506 44.44 -47.70 -15.49
C GLY A 506 44.91 -46.61 -16.49
N LYS A 507 46.26 -46.41 -16.59
CA LYS A 507 47.11 -46.04 -17.76
C LYS A 507 46.72 -44.80 -18.64
N LYS A 508 47.57 -43.81 -18.98
CA LYS A 508 49.04 -43.75 -19.27
C LYS A 508 49.57 -42.28 -19.25
N LEU A 509 50.81 -42.11 -18.71
CA LEU A 509 52.03 -41.37 -19.19
C LEU A 509 51.87 -39.93 -19.74
N LYS A 510 52.71 -38.91 -19.48
CA LYS A 510 54.16 -38.88 -19.14
C LYS A 510 54.58 -37.43 -18.79
N ASN A 511 55.52 -37.33 -17.83
CA ASN A 511 56.71 -36.45 -17.76
C ASN A 511 56.63 -34.89 -17.78
N ASN A 512 57.14 -34.37 -16.66
CA ASN A 512 58.37 -33.56 -16.51
C ASN A 512 58.31 -32.03 -16.30
N HIS A 513 58.85 -31.70 -15.11
CA HIS A 513 59.83 -30.67 -14.76
C HIS A 513 59.42 -29.20 -14.63
N HIS A 514 59.72 -28.71 -13.40
CA HIS A 514 60.37 -27.43 -13.06
C HIS A 514 59.54 -26.15 -13.31
N LEU A 515 59.62 -25.08 -12.52
CA LEU A 515 60.57 -24.61 -11.50
C LEU A 515 59.83 -23.40 -10.84
N TYR A 516 59.93 -23.22 -9.52
CA TYR A 516 59.96 -21.93 -8.78
C TYR A 516 58.70 -21.01 -8.85
N SER A 517 58.35 -20.21 -7.85
CA SER A 517 58.88 -19.94 -6.52
C SER A 517 57.81 -19.12 -5.78
N GLY A 518 57.70 -19.37 -4.47
CA GLY A 518 57.50 -18.36 -3.41
C GLY A 518 56.12 -17.70 -3.31
N SER A 519 55.36 -17.93 -2.22
CA SER A 519 55.59 -17.35 -0.88
C SER A 519 55.32 -15.84 -0.91
N ASN A 520 54.46 -15.24 -0.09
CA ASN A 520 53.89 -15.60 1.19
C ASN A 520 52.82 -14.55 1.54
N LYS A 521 51.88 -14.90 2.45
CA LYS A 521 51.30 -14.09 3.55
C LYS A 521 50.76 -12.67 3.23
N SER A 522 49.72 -12.16 3.86
CA SER A 522 48.92 -12.52 5.03
C SER A 522 47.86 -11.42 5.17
N SER A 523 46.65 -11.82 5.54
CA SER A 523 45.73 -11.18 6.49
C SER A 523 45.85 -9.67 6.77
N ASN A 524 44.78 -8.90 6.54
CA ASN A 524 43.87 -8.47 7.62
C ASN A 524 42.74 -7.53 7.14
N ASN A 525 41.55 -7.82 7.68
CA ASN A 525 40.45 -6.94 8.10
C ASN A 525 40.27 -5.56 7.44
N THR A 526 39.03 -5.28 7.00
CA THR A 526 38.36 -4.01 7.33
C THR A 526 36.84 -4.15 7.34
N LEU A 527 36.23 -3.73 8.44
CA LEU A 527 34.80 -3.51 8.66
C LEU A 527 34.55 -1.99 8.53
N LEU A 528 33.43 -1.61 7.90
CA LEU A 528 32.69 -0.33 8.00
C LEU A 528 33.33 1.00 7.49
N CYS A 529 32.68 1.60 6.48
CA CYS A 529 32.30 3.03 6.34
C CYS A 529 31.58 3.20 4.98
N VAL A 530 30.26 3.46 4.92
CA VAL A 530 29.58 4.77 5.04
C VAL A 530 29.84 5.70 3.84
N LEU A 531 28.75 6.01 3.12
CA LEU A 531 28.47 7.18 2.28
C LEU A 531 29.59 7.75 1.40
N CYS A 532 29.47 7.56 0.09
CA CYS A 532 29.95 8.53 -0.90
C CYS A 532 29.14 8.39 -2.20
N VAL A 533 28.25 9.36 -2.45
CA VAL A 533 27.69 9.66 -3.77
C VAL A 533 28.67 10.61 -4.46
N PRO A 534 29.18 10.31 -5.67
CA PRO A 534 29.76 11.35 -6.50
C PRO A 534 28.69 11.88 -7.45
N CYS A 535 28.31 13.14 -7.24
CA CYS A 535 27.79 14.02 -8.28
C CYS A 535 28.83 14.11 -9.40
N HIS A 536 28.60 13.45 -10.55
CA HIS A 536 29.11 13.89 -11.87
C HIS A 536 28.59 12.95 -12.97
N PHE A 537 27.40 13.23 -13.52
CA PHE A 537 27.11 12.96 -14.94
C PHE A 537 25.91 13.77 -15.43
N LYS A 538 26.12 15.07 -15.64
CA LYS A 538 25.17 15.97 -16.31
C LYS A 538 25.78 16.38 -17.64
N ARG A 539 25.60 15.54 -18.68
CA ARG A 539 25.48 15.89 -20.11
C ARG A 539 25.69 14.66 -20.98
N SER A 540 24.66 14.38 -21.77
CA SER A 540 24.65 13.63 -23.04
C SER A 540 23.77 12.40 -22.99
N LEU A 541 22.47 12.63 -23.13
CA LEU A 541 21.50 11.76 -23.82
C LEU A 541 20.18 12.55 -23.98
N THR A 542 20.29 13.66 -24.72
CA THR A 542 19.17 14.20 -25.48
C THR A 542 18.93 13.27 -26.68
N ASN A 543 17.68 12.91 -26.93
CA ASN A 543 17.17 12.04 -28.02
C ASN A 543 17.27 10.53 -27.81
N ILE A 544 16.46 9.99 -26.89
CA ILE A 544 15.81 8.68 -27.07
C ILE A 544 14.37 8.79 -26.54
N LYS A 545 13.38 8.73 -27.45
CA LYS A 545 11.96 8.47 -27.14
C LYS A 545 11.84 6.98 -26.76
N PRO A 546 11.33 6.60 -25.57
CA PRO A 546 10.92 5.22 -25.32
C PRO A 546 9.39 5.06 -25.45
N PRO A 547 8.89 4.06 -26.18
CA PRO A 547 7.50 3.66 -26.15
C PRO A 547 7.31 2.55 -25.11
N PHE A 548 6.83 2.85 -23.90
CA PHE A 548 6.38 1.82 -22.96
C PHE A 548 5.26 2.37 -22.05
N HIS A 549 4.03 2.17 -22.50
CA HIS A 549 2.86 2.06 -21.62
C HIS A 549 2.86 0.64 -21.06
N LEU A 550 3.10 0.45 -19.76
CA LEU A 550 2.46 -0.59 -18.95
C LEU A 550 2.74 -0.34 -17.46
N LEU A 551 1.64 -0.27 -16.69
CA LEU A 551 1.57 -0.44 -15.23
C LEU A 551 2.19 0.67 -14.35
N ALA A 552 1.53 1.83 -14.33
CA ALA A 552 1.49 2.69 -13.16
C ALA A 552 0.02 2.97 -12.81
N PHE A 553 -0.28 2.93 -11.51
CA PHE A 553 -1.59 3.17 -10.90
C PHE A 553 -2.29 4.40 -11.50
N HIS A 554 -3.35 4.18 -12.28
CA HIS A 554 -4.38 5.18 -12.56
C HIS A 554 -5.59 4.84 -11.70
N SER A 555 -5.80 5.61 -10.64
CA SER A 555 -7.11 5.76 -10.03
C SER A 555 -7.78 6.94 -10.73
N THR A 556 -9.03 6.73 -11.15
CA THR A 556 -9.98 7.71 -11.70
C THR A 556 -9.55 8.46 -12.96
N GLU A 557 -9.84 7.88 -14.14
CA GLU A 557 -10.37 8.63 -15.32
C GLU A 557 -10.73 7.68 -16.47
N VAL A 558 -11.95 7.13 -16.53
CA VAL A 558 -12.63 6.79 -17.81
C VAL A 558 -14.15 6.82 -17.56
N GLN A 559 -14.80 7.97 -17.78
CA GLN A 559 -16.20 7.99 -18.19
C GLN A 559 -16.59 9.35 -18.81
N SER A 560 -16.40 9.47 -20.12
CA SER A 560 -17.41 10.08 -20.99
C SER A 560 -17.19 9.55 -22.41
N LYS A 561 -18.28 9.32 -23.14
CA LYS A 561 -18.40 8.65 -24.45
C LYS A 561 -18.72 7.15 -24.39
N THR A 562 -19.98 6.83 -24.10
CA THR A 562 -20.79 5.92 -24.94
C THR A 562 -22.25 5.96 -24.48
N SER A 563 -22.94 7.07 -24.80
CA SER A 563 -24.40 7.17 -24.76
C SER A 563 -24.89 8.01 -25.93
N ALA A 564 -24.58 7.58 -27.14
CA ALA A 564 -25.23 8.07 -28.37
C ALA A 564 -24.91 7.11 -29.53
N CYS A 565 -25.67 6.02 -29.65
CA CYS A 565 -25.99 5.34 -30.92
C CYS A 565 -26.89 4.13 -30.65
N ALA A 566 -28.16 4.41 -30.39
CA ALA A 566 -29.26 3.47 -30.57
C ALA A 566 -30.49 4.28 -30.98
N GLU A 567 -30.47 4.78 -32.21
CA GLU A 567 -31.65 5.15 -33.01
C GLU A 567 -31.18 5.54 -34.43
N ARG A 568 -30.92 4.51 -35.25
CA ARG A 568 -31.22 4.46 -36.69
C ARG A 568 -31.06 3.03 -37.20
#